data_AF-A0A6P3EZ14-F1
#
_entry.id   AF-A0A6P3EZ14-F1
#
_cell.length_a   1.000
_cell.length_b   1.000
_cell.length_c   1.000
_cell.angle_alpha   90.00
_cell.angle_beta   90.00
_cell.angle_gamma   90.00
#
_symmetry.space_group_name_H-M   'P 1'
#
loop_
_entity.id
_entity.type
_entity.pdbx_description
1 polymer ?
#
loop_
_entity_poly.entity_id
_entity_poly.type
_entity_poly.pdbx_seq_one_letter_code
_entity_poly.pdbx_strand_id
1 'polypeptide(L)'
;MVRTAMCVYHLILLNWYIFLNYYIPQQGTIFRDGAQSKYLTLLNLLLQAVFFGVASLDDVLKKVKRKKDIKFVTAFRDLLFATLAFPICAFVFLVFWTIFLYNRELIYPKALDGVFPAWMNHAVHSFIFLFSLIEIFLRPHRYPSKKTGFALLAVGSLGYISRILWLHSVTGHWVYPVLAKLSSVGLAAFFFLGYVLTASLFVLGERLNHLKWGDRVQQRMKME
;
A
#
# COMPACT_ATOMS: atom_id res chain seq x y z
N MET A 1 14.70 -8.14 21.62
CA MET A 1 15.03 -6.69 21.60
C MET A 1 15.09 -6.27 20.15
N VAL A 2 14.51 -5.12 19.78
CA VAL A 2 14.54 -4.64 18.38
C VAL A 2 15.97 -4.28 18.02
N ARG A 3 16.48 -4.81 16.91
CA ARG A 3 17.84 -4.49 16.43
C ARG A 3 17.88 -3.01 16.02
N THR A 4 18.96 -2.30 16.35
CA THR A 4 19.11 -0.88 15.98
C THR A 4 18.96 -0.64 14.48
N ALA A 5 19.45 -1.57 13.65
CA ALA A 5 19.27 -1.53 12.20
C ALA A 5 17.80 -1.48 11.75
N MET A 6 16.89 -2.21 12.42
CA MET A 6 15.45 -2.18 12.07
C MET A 6 14.83 -0.81 12.36
N CYS A 7 15.17 -0.23 13.51
CA CYS A 7 14.69 1.09 13.89
C CYS A 7 15.18 2.17 12.89
N VAL A 8 16.45 2.08 12.46
CA VAL A 8 17.01 2.99 11.45
C VAL A 8 16.33 2.79 10.10
N TYR A 9 16.13 1.55 9.67
CA TYR A 9 15.42 1.21 8.43
C TYR A 9 14.01 1.81 8.39
N HIS A 10 13.19 1.62 9.43
CA HIS A 10 11.84 2.19 9.48
C HIS A 10 11.85 3.72 9.48
N LEU A 11 12.79 4.35 10.19
CA LEU A 11 12.92 5.81 10.19
C LEU A 11 13.33 6.35 8.81
N ILE A 12 14.24 5.67 8.11
CA ILE A 12 14.61 6.05 6.73
C ILE A 12 13.39 5.98 5.82
N LEU A 13 12.64 4.87 5.85
CA LEU A 13 11.46 4.74 5.01
C LEU A 13 10.34 5.69 5.39
N LEU A 14 10.14 5.96 6.68
CA LEU A 14 9.20 6.99 7.14
C LEU A 14 9.54 8.35 6.53
N ASN A 15 10.81 8.79 6.63
CA ASN A 15 11.25 10.06 6.07
C ASN A 15 11.13 10.08 4.54
N TRP A 16 11.45 8.97 3.87
CA TRP A 16 11.26 8.82 2.43
C TRP A 16 9.79 9.01 2.02
N TYR A 17 8.85 8.35 2.69
CA TYR A 17 7.43 8.49 2.37
C TYR A 17 6.86 9.86 2.76
N ILE A 18 7.32 10.48 3.85
CA ILE A 18 6.98 11.87 4.18
C ILE A 18 7.45 12.81 3.06
N PHE A 19 8.70 12.66 2.62
CA PHE A 19 9.24 13.43 1.51
C PHE A 19 8.40 13.26 0.25
N LEU A 20 8.06 12.04 -0.16
CA LEU A 20 7.24 11.82 -1.37
C LEU A 20 5.83 12.42 -1.24
N ASN A 21 5.18 12.26 -0.09
CA ASN A 21 3.83 12.82 0.15
C ASN A 21 3.85 14.36 0.14
N TYR A 22 4.95 15.00 0.52
CA TYR A 22 5.13 16.45 0.48
C TYR A 22 5.55 16.94 -0.91
N TYR A 23 6.50 16.26 -1.54
CA TYR A 23 7.15 16.69 -2.78
C TYR A 23 6.25 16.50 -4.00
N ILE A 24 5.62 15.33 -4.16
CA ILE A 24 4.85 15.00 -5.37
C ILE A 24 3.68 15.97 -5.63
N PRO A 25 2.87 16.36 -4.63
CA PRO A 25 1.80 17.32 -4.84
C PRO A 25 2.25 18.71 -5.35
N GLN A 26 3.53 19.05 -5.17
CA GLN A 26 4.10 20.30 -5.65
C GLN A 26 4.52 20.23 -7.11
N GLN A 27 4.64 19.03 -7.67
CA GLN A 27 5.12 18.80 -9.03
C GLN A 27 3.99 18.97 -10.05
N GLY A 28 3.62 20.21 -10.35
CA GLY A 28 2.68 20.55 -11.41
C GLY A 28 1.22 20.70 -10.96
N THR A 29 0.44 21.36 -11.80
CA THR A 29 -0.96 21.73 -11.50
C THR A 29 -1.88 20.52 -11.37
N ILE A 30 -1.56 19.42 -12.05
CA ILE A 30 -2.30 18.14 -12.02
C ILE A 30 -2.42 17.55 -10.60
N PHE A 31 -1.53 17.96 -9.68
CA PHE A 31 -1.54 17.50 -8.29
C PHE A 31 -2.04 18.53 -7.26
N ARG A 32 -2.36 19.76 -7.67
CA ARG A 32 -2.73 20.85 -6.74
C ARG A 32 -4.14 20.74 -6.16
N ASP A 33 -5.08 20.11 -6.87
CA ASP A 33 -6.49 20.07 -6.46
C ASP A 33 -6.94 18.66 -6.01
N GLY A 34 -6.60 18.29 -4.77
CA GLY A 34 -7.09 17.07 -4.14
C GLY A 34 -6.56 15.76 -4.76
N ALA A 35 -5.49 15.83 -5.56
CA ALA A 35 -4.94 14.68 -6.27
C ALA A 35 -4.55 13.52 -5.34
N GLN A 36 -4.07 13.82 -4.13
CA GLN A 36 -3.77 12.81 -3.11
C GLN A 36 -4.97 11.90 -2.81
N SER A 37 -6.19 12.45 -2.82
CA SER A 37 -7.43 11.70 -2.59
C SER A 37 -8.02 11.06 -3.85
N LYS A 38 -7.49 11.42 -5.02
CA LYS A 38 -7.95 10.98 -6.34
C LYS A 38 -7.22 9.71 -6.78
N TYR A 39 -5.89 9.70 -6.67
CA TYR A 39 -5.06 8.61 -7.19
C TYR A 39 -4.71 7.59 -6.09
N LEU A 40 -5.01 6.32 -6.33
CA LEU A 40 -4.70 5.21 -5.43
C LEU A 40 -3.21 5.13 -5.11
N THR A 41 -2.35 5.49 -6.05
CA THR A 41 -0.90 5.50 -5.88
C THR A 41 -0.47 6.49 -4.82
N LEU A 42 -1.08 7.68 -4.77
CA LEU A 42 -0.81 8.69 -3.75
C LEU A 42 -1.43 8.32 -2.39
N LEU A 43 -2.64 7.76 -2.38
CA LEU A 43 -3.22 7.19 -1.15
C LEU A 43 -2.34 6.07 -0.58
N ASN A 44 -1.75 5.25 -1.46
CA ASN A 44 -0.82 4.21 -1.04
C ASN A 44 0.46 4.81 -0.45
N LEU A 45 1.01 5.91 -0.98
CA LEU A 45 2.16 6.59 -0.34
C LEU A 45 1.82 7.07 1.07
N LEU A 46 0.62 7.62 1.27
CA LEU A 46 0.17 8.04 2.59
C LEU A 46 0.03 6.83 3.53
N LEU A 47 -0.56 5.74 3.04
CA LEU A 47 -0.67 4.48 3.77
C LEU A 47 0.72 3.92 4.16
N GLN A 48 1.70 3.97 3.26
CA GLN A 48 3.08 3.57 3.58
C GLN A 48 3.70 4.49 4.63
N ALA A 49 3.51 5.81 4.55
CA ALA A 49 3.97 6.75 5.58
C ALA A 49 3.36 6.43 6.96
N VAL A 50 2.05 6.17 7.02
CA VAL A 50 1.35 5.78 8.24
C VAL A 50 1.91 4.45 8.77
N PHE A 51 2.09 3.46 7.91
CA PHE A 51 2.66 2.17 8.30
C PHE A 51 4.07 2.29 8.88
N PHE A 52 5.00 2.95 8.17
CA PHE A 52 6.37 3.14 8.67
C PHE A 52 6.43 4.07 9.87
N GLY A 53 5.46 4.96 10.05
CA GLY A 53 5.28 5.76 11.27
C GLY A 53 4.93 4.89 12.47
N VAL A 54 3.95 4.00 12.33
CA VAL A 54 3.57 3.04 13.37
C VAL A 54 4.70 2.05 13.65
N ALA A 55 5.39 1.56 12.62
CA ALA A 55 6.54 0.65 12.77
C ALA A 55 7.72 1.32 13.49
N SER A 56 8.00 2.58 13.17
CA SER A 56 9.02 3.39 13.88
C SER A 56 8.64 3.62 15.34
N LEU A 57 7.37 3.97 15.60
CA LEU A 57 6.85 4.16 16.96
C LEU A 57 6.97 2.87 17.78
N ASP A 58 6.56 1.74 17.22
CA ASP A 58 6.68 0.43 17.86
C ASP A 58 8.14 0.11 18.24
N ASP A 59 9.08 0.36 17.33
CA ASP A 59 10.51 0.11 17.56
C ASP A 59 11.11 1.02 18.64
N VAL A 60 10.80 2.31 18.61
CA VAL A 60 11.24 3.28 19.62
C VAL A 60 10.65 2.92 20.99
N LEU A 61 9.35 2.62 21.08
CA LEU A 61 8.71 2.26 22.35
C LEU A 61 9.29 0.98 22.96
N LYS A 62 9.57 -0.05 22.15
CA LYS A 62 10.22 -1.29 22.60
C LYS A 62 11.62 -1.02 23.17
N LYS A 63 12.39 -0.13 22.54
CA LYS A 63 13.72 0.29 23.02
C LYS A 63 13.64 1.10 24.31
N VAL A 64 12.83 2.17 24.33
CA VAL A 64 12.70 3.07 25.49
C VAL A 64 12.18 2.33 26.72
N LYS A 65 11.11 1.54 26.55
CA LYS A 65 10.52 0.78 27.66
C LYS A 65 11.29 -0.50 27.99
N ARG A 66 12.35 -0.83 27.24
CA ARG A 66 13.11 -2.09 27.31
C ARG A 66 12.21 -3.35 27.30
N LYS A 67 11.06 -3.26 26.64
CA LYS A 67 10.09 -4.37 26.52
C LYS A 67 10.25 -5.07 25.17
N LYS A 68 10.09 -6.40 25.17
CA LYS A 68 10.05 -7.17 23.92
C LYS A 68 8.80 -6.86 23.10
N ASP A 69 7.71 -6.44 23.75
CA ASP A 69 6.43 -6.21 23.11
C ASP A 69 5.66 -5.01 23.67
N ILE A 70 4.97 -4.31 22.76
CA ILE A 70 4.02 -3.23 23.04
C ILE A 70 2.70 -3.66 22.40
N LYS A 71 1.93 -4.51 23.10
CA LYS A 71 0.82 -5.31 22.55
C LYS A 71 -0.05 -4.54 21.54
N PHE A 72 -0.60 -3.39 21.94
CA PHE A 72 -1.48 -2.59 21.09
C PHE A 72 -0.80 -2.08 19.81
N VAL A 73 0.38 -1.46 19.93
CA VAL A 73 1.09 -0.87 18.78
C VAL A 73 1.62 -1.96 17.85
N THR A 74 2.15 -3.07 18.39
CA THR A 74 2.56 -4.24 17.59
C THR A 74 1.38 -4.84 16.83
N ALA A 75 0.23 -5.02 17.50
CA ALA A 75 -0.95 -5.60 16.86
C ALA A 75 -1.50 -4.68 15.76
N PHE A 76 -1.54 -3.37 16.02
CA PHE A 76 -1.97 -2.39 15.01
C PHE A 76 -1.03 -2.33 13.81
N ARG A 77 0.29 -2.33 14.05
CA ARG A 77 1.31 -2.41 13.00
C ARG A 77 1.11 -3.64 12.11
N ASP A 78 0.92 -4.80 12.72
CA ASP A 78 0.76 -6.07 12.00
C ASP A 78 -0.55 -6.12 11.22
N LEU A 79 -1.65 -5.65 11.82
CA LEU A 79 -2.94 -5.53 11.13
C LEU A 79 -2.82 -4.61 9.91
N LEU A 80 -2.24 -3.42 10.09
CA LEU A 80 -2.07 -2.42 9.04
C LEU A 80 -1.21 -2.95 7.88
N PHE A 81 -0.09 -3.61 8.20
CA PHE A 81 0.78 -4.21 7.20
C PHE A 81 0.08 -5.31 6.41
N ALA A 82 -0.47 -6.29 7.13
CA ALA A 82 -1.03 -7.50 6.56
C ALA A 82 -2.25 -7.20 5.69
N THR A 83 -3.13 -6.30 6.13
CA THR A 83 -4.42 -6.06 5.48
C THR A 83 -4.43 -4.95 4.47
N LEU A 84 -3.60 -3.92 4.63
CA LEU A 84 -3.65 -2.73 3.77
C LEU A 84 -2.29 -2.49 3.10
N ALA A 85 -1.22 -2.27 3.86
CA ALA A 85 0.04 -1.76 3.30
C ALA A 85 0.63 -2.70 2.23
N PHE A 86 0.74 -4.00 2.53
CA PHE A 86 1.30 -4.97 1.58
C PHE A 86 0.35 -5.30 0.41
N PRO A 87 -0.93 -5.67 0.63
CA PRO A 87 -1.81 -6.01 -0.48
C PRO A 87 -2.04 -4.85 -1.45
N ILE A 88 -2.22 -3.62 -0.94
CA ILE A 88 -2.48 -2.45 -1.78
C ILE A 88 -1.22 -2.05 -2.56
N CYS A 89 -0.03 -2.06 -1.95
CA CYS A 89 1.19 -1.70 -2.69
C CYS A 89 1.51 -2.73 -3.79
N ALA A 90 1.29 -4.02 -3.52
CA ALA A 90 1.49 -5.07 -4.50
C ALA A 90 0.45 -4.98 -5.63
N PHE A 91 -0.81 -4.63 -5.31
CA PHE A 91 -1.85 -4.38 -6.31
C PHE A 91 -1.47 -3.22 -7.22
N VAL A 92 -1.06 -2.08 -6.64
CA VAL A 92 -0.62 -0.90 -7.39
C VAL A 92 0.55 -1.25 -8.31
N PHE A 93 1.57 -1.94 -7.82
CA PHE A 93 2.71 -2.39 -8.62
C PHE A 93 2.26 -3.25 -9.81
N LEU A 94 1.49 -4.32 -9.55
CA LEU A 94 1.10 -5.27 -10.58
C LEU A 94 0.20 -4.63 -11.64
N VAL A 95 -0.86 -3.95 -11.22
CA VAL A 95 -1.84 -3.36 -12.15
C VAL A 95 -1.21 -2.24 -12.96
N PHE A 96 -0.43 -1.37 -12.32
CA PHE A 96 0.25 -0.28 -13.02
C PHE A 96 1.19 -0.82 -14.09
N TRP A 97 2.15 -1.68 -13.73
CA TRP A 97 3.15 -2.14 -14.70
C TRP A 97 2.55 -3.03 -15.78
N THR A 98 1.52 -3.83 -15.46
CA THR A 98 0.80 -4.62 -16.47
C THR A 98 0.14 -3.71 -17.51
N ILE A 99 -0.61 -2.70 -17.07
CA ILE A 99 -1.28 -1.76 -17.99
C ILE A 99 -0.25 -0.89 -18.71
N PHE A 100 0.79 -0.43 -18.02
CA PHE A 100 1.85 0.41 -18.58
C PHE A 100 2.57 -0.30 -19.73
N LEU A 101 2.96 -1.57 -19.52
CA LEU A 101 3.66 -2.37 -20.52
C LEU A 101 2.74 -2.77 -21.69
N TYR A 102 1.44 -2.96 -21.43
CA TYR A 102 0.46 -3.22 -22.48
C TYR A 102 0.18 -1.98 -23.33
N ASN A 103 -0.22 -0.88 -22.69
CA ASN A 103 -0.40 0.43 -23.31
C ASN A 103 -0.39 1.53 -22.24
N ARG A 104 0.76 2.23 -22.12
CA ARG A 104 0.95 3.30 -21.13
C ARG A 104 -0.08 4.43 -21.20
N GLU A 105 -0.66 4.74 -22.35
CA GLU A 105 -1.66 5.82 -22.47
C GLU A 105 -2.92 5.57 -21.64
N LEU A 106 -3.16 4.33 -21.20
CA LEU A 106 -4.31 3.96 -20.38
C LEU A 106 -4.17 4.32 -18.89
N ILE A 107 -2.94 4.56 -18.41
CA ILE A 107 -2.68 4.82 -16.98
C ILE A 107 -1.61 5.89 -16.71
N TYR A 108 -0.69 6.10 -17.65
CA TYR A 108 0.38 7.08 -17.58
C TYR A 108 0.70 7.64 -19.00
N PRO A 109 -0.14 8.58 -19.49
CA PRO A 109 0.02 9.20 -20.80
C PRO A 109 1.37 9.90 -20.98
N LYS A 110 1.89 9.95 -22.21
CA LYS A 110 3.18 10.62 -22.53
C LYS A 110 3.22 12.10 -22.11
N ALA A 111 2.07 12.77 -22.09
CA ALA A 111 1.97 14.15 -21.62
C ALA A 111 2.44 14.34 -20.16
N LEU A 112 2.47 13.27 -19.36
CA LEU A 112 2.96 13.31 -17.98
C LEU A 112 4.48 13.23 -17.86
N ASP A 113 5.23 12.85 -18.91
CA ASP A 113 6.69 12.66 -18.83
C ASP A 113 7.43 13.96 -18.45
N GLY A 114 6.89 15.11 -18.86
CA GLY A 114 7.45 16.43 -18.53
C GLY A 114 7.17 16.91 -17.11
N VAL A 115 6.24 16.28 -16.39
CA VAL A 115 5.82 16.67 -15.02
C VAL A 115 6.20 15.61 -13.99
N PHE A 116 6.23 14.34 -14.40
CA PHE A 116 6.39 13.19 -13.52
C PHE A 116 7.56 12.31 -13.98
N PRO A 117 8.83 12.72 -13.77
CA PRO A 117 10.00 12.01 -14.27
C PRO A 117 10.06 10.53 -13.85
N ALA A 118 10.87 9.74 -14.56
CA ALA A 118 10.99 8.30 -14.39
C ALA A 118 11.27 7.86 -12.94
N TRP A 119 12.08 8.62 -12.19
CA TRP A 119 12.37 8.30 -10.79
C TRP A 119 11.12 8.40 -9.91
N MET A 120 10.24 9.39 -10.14
CA MET A 120 8.95 9.52 -9.42
C MET A 120 8.02 8.37 -9.80
N ASN A 121 8.02 8.00 -11.07
CA ASN A 121 7.27 6.84 -11.55
C ASN A 121 7.67 5.55 -10.81
N HIS A 122 8.98 5.29 -10.71
CA HIS A 122 9.47 4.15 -9.92
C HIS A 122 9.23 4.32 -8.42
N ALA A 123 9.34 5.52 -7.87
CA ALA A 123 9.10 5.77 -6.44
C ALA A 123 7.67 5.39 -6.02
N VAL A 124 6.66 5.72 -6.83
CA VAL A 124 5.26 5.48 -6.48
C VAL A 124 4.70 4.15 -6.99
N HIS A 125 5.33 3.51 -7.97
CA HIS A 125 4.84 2.25 -8.54
C HIS A 125 5.75 1.05 -8.29
N SER A 126 7.07 1.21 -8.18
CA SER A 126 8.03 0.10 -7.99
C SER A 126 8.54 -0.02 -6.56
N PHE A 127 9.08 1.07 -6.01
CA PHE A 127 9.77 1.03 -4.72
C PHE A 127 8.84 0.73 -3.55
N ILE A 128 7.56 1.12 -3.65
CA ILE A 128 6.51 0.74 -2.68
C ILE A 128 6.42 -0.77 -2.46
N PHE A 129 6.54 -1.56 -3.53
CA PHE A 129 6.47 -3.01 -3.47
C PHE A 129 7.80 -3.61 -3.03
N LEU A 130 8.93 -3.09 -3.54
CA LEU A 130 10.26 -3.50 -3.12
C LEU A 130 10.45 -3.37 -1.60
N PHE A 131 10.11 -2.21 -1.03
CA PHE A 131 10.25 -1.96 0.41
C PHE A 131 9.31 -2.82 1.24
N SER A 132 8.09 -3.09 0.74
CA SER A 132 7.15 -3.99 1.43
C SER A 132 7.62 -5.45 1.39
N LEU A 133 8.25 -5.89 0.30
CA LEU A 133 8.89 -7.21 0.24
C LEU A 133 10.05 -7.31 1.24
N ILE A 134 10.92 -6.28 1.29
CA ILE A 134 12.01 -6.23 2.27
C ILE A 134 11.45 -6.34 3.69
N GLU A 135 10.35 -5.63 4.01
CA GLU A 135 9.71 -5.71 5.32
C GLU A 135 9.25 -7.13 5.68
N ILE A 136 8.61 -7.87 4.75
CA ILE A 136 8.24 -9.28 4.96
C ILE A 136 9.45 -10.13 5.37
N PHE A 137 10.62 -9.90 4.75
CA PHE A 137 11.82 -10.69 5.02
C PHE A 137 12.59 -10.24 6.26
N LEU A 138 12.41 -9.00 6.70
CA LEU A 138 13.08 -8.45 7.87
C LEU A 138 12.30 -8.71 9.17
N ARG A 139 10.97 -8.80 9.10
CA ARG A 139 10.13 -8.88 10.30
C ARG A 139 8.94 -9.85 10.14
N PRO A 140 8.64 -10.65 11.19
CA PRO A 140 7.39 -11.40 11.22
C PRO A 140 6.20 -10.47 11.51
N HIS A 141 5.11 -10.69 10.78
CA HIS A 141 3.81 -10.05 11.01
C HIS A 141 2.76 -11.08 11.40
N ARG A 142 1.87 -10.70 12.31
CA ARG A 142 0.67 -11.48 12.64
C ARG A 142 -0.47 -11.12 11.69
N TYR A 143 -0.86 -12.06 10.84
CA TYR A 143 -2.01 -11.89 9.97
C TYR A 143 -3.30 -12.09 10.77
N PRO A 144 -4.35 -11.26 10.56
CA PRO A 144 -5.65 -11.51 11.14
C PRO A 144 -6.32 -12.71 10.48
N SER A 145 -7.48 -13.12 11.00
CA SER A 145 -8.29 -14.15 10.33
C SER A 145 -8.61 -13.74 8.89
N LYS A 146 -8.70 -14.72 7.97
CA LYS A 146 -9.03 -14.44 6.55
C LYS A 146 -10.34 -13.68 6.40
N LYS A 147 -11.35 -13.99 7.21
CA LYS A 147 -12.63 -13.26 7.23
C LYS A 147 -12.43 -11.78 7.54
N THR A 148 -11.65 -11.48 8.58
CA THR A 148 -11.30 -10.10 8.96
C THR A 148 -10.47 -9.41 7.89
N GLY A 149 -9.46 -10.08 7.34
CA GLY A 149 -8.61 -9.54 6.28
C GLY A 149 -9.42 -9.19 5.02
N PHE A 150 -10.28 -10.10 4.56
CA PHE A 150 -11.16 -9.86 3.41
C PHE A 150 -12.18 -8.76 3.68
N ALA A 151 -12.78 -8.71 4.87
CA ALA A 151 -13.72 -7.64 5.22
C ALA A 151 -13.06 -6.26 5.21
N LEU A 152 -11.86 -6.12 5.78
CA LEU A 152 -11.11 -4.86 5.79
C LEU A 152 -10.71 -4.43 4.37
N LEU A 153 -10.26 -5.39 3.54
CA LEU A 153 -9.97 -5.13 2.13
C LEU A 153 -11.22 -4.71 1.35
N ALA A 154 -12.37 -5.32 1.61
CA ALA A 154 -13.63 -4.99 0.96
C ALA A 154 -14.06 -3.57 1.33
N VAL A 155 -13.99 -3.20 2.62
CA VAL A 155 -14.28 -1.83 3.08
C VAL A 155 -13.36 -0.82 2.40
N GLY A 156 -12.05 -1.07 2.37
CA GLY A 156 -11.09 -0.19 1.70
C GLY A 156 -11.34 -0.06 0.19
N SER A 157 -11.62 -1.19 -0.47
CA SER A 157 -11.90 -1.22 -1.92
C SER A 157 -13.18 -0.48 -2.25
N LEU A 158 -14.27 -0.73 -1.52
CA LEU A 158 -15.56 -0.06 -1.71
C LEU A 158 -15.44 1.44 -1.42
N GLY A 159 -14.68 1.85 -0.41
CA GLY A 159 -14.40 3.25 -0.12
C GLY A 159 -13.72 3.95 -1.29
N TYR A 160 -12.66 3.35 -1.85
CA TYR A 160 -11.96 3.92 -3.00
C TYR A 160 -12.80 3.89 -4.28
N ILE A 161 -13.51 2.80 -4.56
CA ILE A 161 -14.43 2.69 -5.71
C ILE A 161 -15.52 3.77 -5.63
N SER A 162 -16.13 3.94 -4.45
CA SER A 162 -17.14 4.99 -4.23
C SER A 162 -16.57 6.38 -4.49
N ARG A 163 -15.33 6.63 -4.05
CA ARG A 163 -14.63 7.90 -4.31
C ARG A 163 -14.44 8.17 -5.79
N ILE A 164 -13.94 7.21 -6.57
CA ILE A 164 -13.70 7.43 -8.00
C ILE A 164 -15.00 7.55 -8.81
N LEU A 165 -16.06 6.82 -8.43
CA LEU A 165 -17.38 6.94 -9.05
C LEU A 165 -18.01 8.30 -8.75
N TRP A 166 -17.92 8.77 -7.51
CA TRP A 166 -18.37 10.11 -7.13
C TRP A 166 -17.60 11.20 -7.89
N LEU A 167 -16.27 11.08 -7.99
CA LEU A 167 -15.46 12.03 -8.77
C LEU A 167 -15.90 12.07 -10.24
N HIS A 168 -16.17 10.91 -10.85
CA HIS A 168 -16.67 10.84 -12.21
C HIS A 168 -18.07 11.48 -12.32
N SER A 169 -18.98 11.24 -11.37
CA SER A 169 -20.33 11.81 -11.42
C SER A 169 -20.33 13.34 -11.28
N VAL A 170 -19.40 13.92 -10.54
CA VAL A 170 -19.33 15.39 -10.36
C VAL A 170 -18.49 16.10 -11.44
N THR A 171 -17.45 15.45 -11.98
CA THR A 171 -16.53 16.08 -12.95
C THR A 171 -16.77 15.67 -14.40
N GLY A 172 -17.48 14.57 -14.65
CA GLY A 172 -17.61 13.94 -15.97
C GLY A 172 -16.32 13.27 -16.47
N HIS A 173 -15.24 13.25 -15.67
CA HIS A 173 -13.94 12.72 -16.08
C HIS A 173 -13.52 11.54 -15.20
N TRP A 174 -12.99 10.49 -15.84
CA TRP A 174 -12.43 9.35 -15.12
C TRP A 174 -11.06 9.67 -14.53
N VAL A 175 -10.78 9.10 -13.36
CA VAL A 175 -9.47 9.22 -12.70
C VAL A 175 -8.37 8.60 -13.54
N TYR A 176 -8.65 7.46 -14.19
CA TYR A 176 -7.73 6.76 -15.06
C TYR A 176 -8.35 6.60 -16.47
N PRO A 177 -7.61 6.89 -17.55
CA PRO A 177 -8.12 6.74 -18.92
C PRO A 177 -8.67 5.35 -19.24
N VAL A 178 -8.10 4.29 -18.65
CA VAL A 178 -8.60 2.90 -18.81
C VAL A 178 -10.08 2.75 -18.46
N LEU A 179 -10.57 3.46 -17.43
CA LEU A 179 -11.96 3.34 -16.97
C LEU A 179 -12.94 3.91 -18.01
N ALA A 180 -12.53 4.95 -18.74
CA ALA A 180 -13.32 5.55 -19.81
C ALA A 180 -13.50 4.63 -21.03
N LYS A 181 -12.68 3.58 -21.16
CA LYS A 181 -12.73 2.62 -22.27
C LYS A 181 -13.62 1.42 -21.97
N LEU A 182 -14.13 1.29 -20.75
CA LEU A 182 -14.91 0.14 -20.30
C LEU A 182 -16.41 0.45 -20.34
N SER A 183 -17.20 -0.54 -20.76
CA SER A 183 -18.66 -0.51 -20.55
C SER A 183 -19.00 -0.65 -19.06
N SER A 184 -20.26 -0.46 -18.67
CA SER A 184 -20.70 -0.66 -17.29
C SER A 184 -20.39 -2.08 -16.77
N VAL A 185 -20.55 -3.09 -17.63
CA VAL A 185 -20.18 -4.48 -17.31
C VAL A 185 -18.66 -4.62 -17.20
N GLY A 186 -17.90 -3.97 -18.08
CA GLY A 186 -16.44 -3.92 -18.02
C GLY A 186 -15.91 -3.28 -16.73
N LEU A 187 -16.53 -2.19 -16.28
CA LEU A 187 -16.21 -1.52 -15.01
C LEU A 187 -16.50 -2.42 -13.81
N ALA A 188 -17.68 -3.04 -13.78
CA ALA A 188 -18.03 -3.99 -12.72
C ALA A 188 -17.04 -5.15 -12.65
N ALA A 189 -16.67 -5.73 -13.80
CA ALA A 189 -15.67 -6.78 -13.90
C ALA A 189 -14.28 -6.28 -13.45
N PHE A 190 -13.86 -5.09 -13.87
CA PHE A 190 -12.57 -4.50 -13.48
C PHE A 190 -12.47 -4.33 -11.96
N PHE A 191 -13.50 -3.80 -11.30
CA PHE A 191 -13.50 -3.62 -9.85
C PHE A 191 -13.57 -4.97 -9.10
N PHE A 192 -14.39 -5.91 -9.56
CA PHE A 192 -14.49 -7.23 -8.96
C PHE A 192 -13.15 -7.99 -9.06
N LEU A 193 -12.56 -8.05 -10.26
CA LEU A 193 -11.27 -8.69 -10.47
C LEU A 193 -10.15 -7.98 -9.70
N GLY A 194 -10.22 -6.65 -9.57
CA GLY A 194 -9.29 -5.89 -8.76
C GLY A 194 -9.34 -6.26 -7.27
N TYR A 195 -10.55 -6.44 -6.73
CA TYR A 195 -10.72 -6.95 -5.36
C TYR A 195 -10.21 -8.38 -5.21
N VAL A 196 -10.53 -9.28 -6.14
CA VAL A 196 -10.05 -10.68 -6.12
C VAL A 196 -8.53 -10.74 -6.16
N LEU A 197 -7.88 -9.92 -7.00
CA LEU A 197 -6.43 -9.79 -7.04
C LEU A 197 -5.86 -9.32 -5.69
N THR A 198 -6.44 -8.28 -5.10
CA THR A 198 -5.99 -7.75 -3.80
C THR A 198 -6.16 -8.76 -2.68
N ALA A 199 -7.27 -9.51 -2.64
CA ALA A 199 -7.50 -10.59 -1.70
C ALA A 199 -6.51 -11.75 -1.90
N SER A 200 -6.17 -12.07 -3.15
CA SER A 200 -5.14 -13.06 -3.47
C SER A 200 -3.76 -12.63 -3.00
N LEU A 201 -3.43 -11.33 -3.12
CA LEU A 201 -2.20 -10.74 -2.61
C LEU A 201 -2.11 -10.77 -1.08
N PHE A 202 -3.22 -10.57 -0.37
CA PHE A 202 -3.28 -10.80 1.08
C PHE A 202 -2.90 -12.23 1.45
N VAL A 203 -3.49 -13.23 0.77
CA VAL A 203 -3.16 -14.64 1.00
C VAL A 203 -1.71 -14.95 0.63
N LEU A 204 -1.19 -14.35 -0.43
CA LEU A 204 0.22 -14.47 -0.81
C LEU A 204 1.13 -13.92 0.29
N GLY A 205 0.81 -12.74 0.83
CA GLY A 205 1.54 -12.14 1.95
C GLY A 205 1.55 -13.04 3.18
N GLU A 206 0.40 -13.62 3.54
CA GLU A 206 0.26 -14.58 4.64
C GLU A 206 1.20 -15.78 4.42
N ARG A 207 1.19 -16.35 3.21
CA ARG A 207 2.05 -17.49 2.84
C ARG A 207 3.53 -17.14 2.89
N LEU A 208 3.94 -16.02 2.31
CA LEU A 208 5.34 -15.58 2.34
C LEU A 208 5.83 -15.37 3.77
N ASN A 209 5.01 -14.75 4.62
CA ASN A 209 5.31 -14.55 6.02
C ASN A 209 5.42 -15.90 6.77
N HIS A 210 4.52 -16.85 6.52
CA HIS A 210 4.58 -18.19 7.11
C HIS A 210 5.81 -18.98 6.64
N LEU A 211 6.14 -18.94 5.34
CA LEU A 211 7.32 -19.61 4.79
C LEU A 211 8.62 -19.12 5.44
N LYS A 212 8.71 -17.83 5.75
CA LYS A 212 9.90 -17.25 6.38
C LYS A 212 9.92 -17.40 7.90
N TRP A 213 8.76 -17.34 8.55
CA TRP A 213 8.66 -17.12 10.01
C TRP A 213 7.76 -18.12 10.77
N GLY A 214 7.19 -19.13 10.10
CA GLY A 214 6.14 -20.02 10.63
C GLY A 214 6.40 -20.51 12.06
N ASP A 215 7.57 -21.09 12.31
CA ASP A 215 7.95 -21.62 13.63
C ASP A 215 7.95 -20.53 14.72
N ARG A 216 8.40 -19.31 14.39
CA ARG A 216 8.49 -18.20 15.35
C ARG A 216 7.14 -17.57 15.64
N VAL A 217 6.26 -17.47 14.65
CA VAL A 217 4.91 -16.93 14.83
C VAL A 217 4.10 -17.88 15.71
N GLN A 218 4.19 -19.19 15.46
CA GLN A 218 3.47 -20.19 16.23
C GLN A 218 3.97 -20.28 17.69
N GLN A 219 5.27 -20.18 17.94
CA GLN A 219 5.82 -20.07 19.30
C GLN A 219 5.31 -18.82 20.02
N ARG A 220 5.21 -17.68 19.33
CA ARG A 220 4.74 -16.42 19.91
C ARG A 220 3.24 -16.41 20.21
N MET A 221 2.44 -17.19 19.49
CA MET A 221 1.00 -17.37 19.78
C MET A 221 0.76 -18.29 20.98
N LYS A 222 1.65 -19.24 21.26
CA LYS A 222 1.55 -20.14 22.43
C LYS A 222 1.93 -19.48 23.76
N MET A 223 2.61 -18.34 23.73
CA MET A 223 3.07 -17.60 24.91
C MET A 223 2.17 -16.42 25.30
N GLU A 224 1.06 -16.20 24.57
CA GLU A 224 0.06 -15.16 24.83
C GLU A 224 -1.22 -15.77 25.39
#